data_AF-A0A7V4LRI7-F1
#
_entry.id   AF-A0A7V4LRI7-F1
#
_cell.length_a   1.000
_cell.length_b   1.000
_cell.length_c   1.000
_cell.angle_alpha   90.00
_cell.angle_beta   90.00
_cell.angle_gamma   90.00
#
_symmetry.space_group_name_H-M   'P 1'
#
loop_
_entity.id
_entity.type
_entity.pdbx_description
1 polymer ?
#
loop_
_entity_poly.entity_id
_entity_poly.type
_entity_poly.pdbx_seq_one_letter_code
_entity_poly.pdbx_strand_id
1 'polypeptide(L)'
;SASTADTVRACVEITTALLGRVTVNREACAAAASDPALLATDLAEYLVQRGVPFRQAHHAVGLAVAAAEKAGKRLDQLTLPELQAIHCRFEADALALFDPARALARRELVGGPGPRQVRQQLARWRRALRAAAPTRRRSSPASIRPAKGGAAAGA
;
A
#
# COMPACT_ATOMS: atom_id res chain seq x y z
N SER A 1 -19.77 -23.55 23.44
CA SER A 1 -18.60 -22.76 23.01
C SER A 1 -18.59 -22.73 21.49
N ALA A 2 -18.48 -21.56 20.85
CA ALA A 2 -18.38 -21.51 19.39
C ALA A 2 -17.09 -22.22 18.95
N SER A 3 -17.19 -23.10 17.95
CA SER A 3 -16.01 -23.80 17.43
C SER A 3 -15.14 -22.82 16.64
N THR A 4 -13.84 -23.11 16.49
CA THR A 4 -12.94 -22.32 15.64
C THR A 4 -13.47 -22.16 14.21
N ALA A 5 -14.13 -23.18 13.67
CA ALA A 5 -14.72 -23.13 12.34
C ALA A 5 -15.86 -22.10 12.24
N ASP A 6 -16.69 -21.99 13.29
CA ASP A 6 -17.79 -21.02 13.33
C ASP A 6 -17.26 -19.59 13.42
N THR A 7 -16.23 -19.35 14.22
CA THR A 7 -15.59 -18.03 14.34
C THR A 7 -14.96 -17.59 13.03
N VAL A 8 -14.19 -18.47 12.36
CA VAL A 8 -13.54 -18.13 11.07
C VAL A 8 -14.60 -17.80 10.00
N ARG A 9 -15.68 -18.58 9.93
CA ARG A 9 -16.78 -18.31 9.00
C ARG A 9 -17.39 -16.93 9.23
N ALA A 10 -17.75 -16.62 10.48
CA ALA A 10 -18.32 -15.33 10.84
C ALA A 10 -17.37 -14.17 10.51
N CYS A 11 -16.07 -14.31 10.81
CA CYS A 11 -15.07 -13.29 10.48
C CYS A 11 -15.01 -13.03 8.97
N VAL A 12 -14.95 -14.07 8.13
CA VAL A 12 -14.87 -13.92 6.67
C VAL A 12 -16.13 -13.26 6.10
N GLU A 13 -17.32 -13.64 6.60
CA GLU A 13 -18.59 -13.05 6.18
C GLU A 13 -18.66 -11.55 6.52
N ILE A 14 -18.30 -11.19 7.76
CA ILE A 14 -18.27 -9.80 8.23
C ILE A 14 -17.23 -8.98 7.44
N THR A 15 -16.01 -9.49 7.27
CA THR A 15 -14.96 -8.80 6.50
C THR A 15 -15.38 -8.59 5.04
N THR A 16 -16.05 -9.56 4.42
CA THR A 16 -16.56 -9.43 3.05
C THR A 16 -17.59 -8.31 2.95
N ALA A 17 -18.54 -8.26 3.89
CA ALA A 17 -19.55 -7.20 3.94
C ALA A 17 -18.93 -5.82 4.21
N LEU A 18 -17.91 -5.76 5.08
CA LEU A 18 -17.18 -4.54 5.41
C LEU A 18 -16.41 -4.02 4.20
N LEU A 19 -15.60 -4.85 3.54
CA LEU A 19 -14.80 -4.44 2.39
C LEU A 19 -15.66 -3.92 1.23
N GLY A 20 -16.86 -4.46 1.03
CA GLY A 20 -17.81 -3.97 0.03
C GLY A 20 -18.35 -2.55 0.30
N ARG A 21 -18.14 -2.01 1.51
CA ARG A 21 -18.62 -0.68 1.93
C ARG A 21 -17.49 0.31 2.24
N VAL A 22 -16.23 -0.10 2.15
CA VAL A 22 -15.08 0.79 2.39
C VAL A 22 -14.97 1.79 1.24
N THR A 23 -14.85 3.07 1.60
CA THR A 23 -14.50 4.16 0.68
C THR A 23 -13.12 4.70 1.01
N VAL A 24 -12.35 5.07 -0.01
CA VAL A 24 -11.00 5.63 0.15
C VAL A 24 -11.07 7.14 0.00
N ASN A 25 -10.60 7.86 1.02
CA ASN A 25 -10.37 9.30 0.92
C ASN A 25 -9.08 9.56 0.12
N ARG A 26 -9.25 9.80 -1.19
CA ARG A 26 -8.12 9.98 -2.12
C ARG A 26 -7.26 11.18 -1.76
N GLU A 27 -7.87 12.28 -1.33
CA GLU A 27 -7.17 13.52 -1.01
C GLU A 27 -6.28 13.34 0.23
N ALA A 28 -6.83 12.74 1.30
CA ALA A 28 -6.05 12.45 2.50
C ALA A 28 -4.91 11.46 2.21
N CYS A 29 -5.14 10.42 1.41
CA CYS A 29 -4.09 9.49 0.99
C CYS A 29 -3.01 10.19 0.15
N ALA A 30 -3.39 11.06 -0.78
CA ALA A 30 -2.46 11.80 -1.63
C ALA A 30 -1.62 12.77 -0.80
N ALA A 31 -2.24 13.50 0.13
CA ALA A 31 -1.55 14.40 1.04
C ALA A 31 -0.53 13.65 1.91
N ALA A 32 -0.93 12.51 2.49
CA ALA A 32 -0.03 11.67 3.29
C ALA A 32 1.16 11.10 2.48
N ALA A 33 0.98 10.85 1.17
CA ALA A 33 2.02 10.37 0.27
C ALA A 33 2.85 11.49 -0.38
N SER A 34 2.53 12.76 -0.11
CA SER A 34 3.15 13.93 -0.76
C SER A 34 4.38 14.49 -0.02
N ASP A 35 4.75 13.89 1.11
CA ASP A 35 5.94 14.27 1.86
C ASP A 35 7.22 13.85 1.09
N PRO A 36 8.07 14.80 0.65
CA PRO A 36 9.29 14.51 -0.07
C PRO A 36 10.32 13.71 0.75
N ALA A 37 10.23 13.74 2.08
CA ALA A 37 11.10 12.95 2.93
C ALA A 37 10.91 11.44 2.69
N LEU A 38 9.71 11.00 2.24
CA LEU A 38 9.45 9.63 1.82
C LEU A 38 10.32 9.19 0.64
N LEU A 39 10.91 10.13 -0.10
CA LEU A 39 11.73 9.92 -1.29
C LEU A 39 13.23 10.12 -1.03
N ALA A 40 13.65 10.29 0.23
CA ALA A 40 15.06 10.34 0.58
C ALA A 40 15.80 9.05 0.16
N THR A 41 15.16 7.88 0.31
CA THR A 41 15.74 6.61 -0.15
C THR A 41 15.94 6.57 -1.66
N ASP A 42 15.03 7.16 -2.45
CA ASP A 42 15.20 7.30 -3.91
C ASP A 42 16.42 8.17 -4.25
N LEU A 43 16.69 9.21 -3.45
CA LEU A 43 17.87 10.07 -3.61
C LEU A 43 19.18 9.31 -3.28
N ALA A 44 19.15 8.39 -2.33
CA ALA A 44 20.28 7.51 -2.04
C ALA A 44 20.51 6.50 -3.17
N GLU A 45 19.44 5.88 -3.65
CA GLU A 45 19.47 4.95 -4.79
C GLU A 45 20.02 5.63 -6.05
N TYR A 46 19.65 6.90 -6.29
CA TYR A 46 20.18 7.73 -7.38
C TYR A 46 21.70 7.87 -7.34
N LEU A 47 22.29 8.10 -6.17
CA LEU A 47 23.75 8.21 -6.01
C LEU A 47 24.42 6.84 -6.20
N VAL A 48 23.81 5.77 -5.68
CA VAL A 48 24.31 4.41 -5.85
C VAL A 48 24.36 4.00 -7.32
N GLN A 49 23.31 4.33 -8.08
CA GLN A 49 23.27 4.11 -9.53
C GLN A 49 24.37 4.87 -10.28
N ARG A 50 24.92 5.94 -9.69
CA ARG A 50 26.06 6.71 -10.21
C ARG A 50 27.43 6.27 -9.66
N GLY A 51 27.48 5.09 -9.02
CA GLY A 51 28.71 4.48 -8.54
C GLY A 51 29.14 4.94 -7.15
N VAL A 52 28.32 5.69 -6.42
CA VAL A 52 28.62 6.06 -5.03
C VAL A 52 28.35 4.85 -4.12
N PRO A 53 29.29 4.43 -3.26
CA PRO A 53 29.05 3.35 -2.31
C PRO A 53 27.85 3.65 -1.41
N PHE A 54 26.99 2.65 -1.15
CA PHE A 54 25.74 2.83 -0.41
C PHE A 54 25.89 3.60 0.90
N ARG A 55 26.92 3.30 1.71
CA ARG A 55 27.18 4.00 2.97
C ARG A 55 27.39 5.50 2.75
N GLN A 56 28.12 5.89 1.71
CA GLN A 56 28.38 7.29 1.37
C GLN A 56 27.12 7.96 0.82
N ALA A 57 26.38 7.29 -0.06
CA ALA A 57 25.11 7.78 -0.60
C ALA A 57 24.09 8.05 0.51
N HIS A 58 23.91 7.09 1.42
CA HIS A 58 23.00 7.23 2.56
C HIS A 58 23.44 8.35 3.51
N HIS A 59 24.75 8.53 3.73
CA HIS A 59 25.26 9.64 4.54
C HIS A 59 25.01 11.00 3.88
N ALA A 60 25.31 11.14 2.58
CA ALA A 60 25.06 12.37 1.81
C ALA A 60 23.57 12.77 1.84
N VAL A 61 22.66 11.80 1.67
CA VAL A 61 21.22 12.06 1.75
C VAL A 61 20.79 12.46 3.16
N GLY A 62 21.36 11.84 4.20
CA GLY A 62 21.12 12.26 5.58
C GLY A 62 21.54 13.71 5.83
N LEU A 63 22.67 14.14 5.25
CA LEU A 63 23.09 15.55 5.29
C LEU A 63 22.13 16.45 4.50
N ALA A 64 21.57 16.00 3.38
CA ALA A 64 20.57 16.75 2.62
C ALA A 64 19.28 16.94 3.42
N VAL A 65 18.77 15.90 4.06
CA VAL A 65 17.60 16.00 4.95
C VAL A 65 17.87 16.99 6.09
N ALA A 66 19.01 16.86 6.78
CA ALA A 66 19.37 17.77 7.86
C ALA A 66 19.55 19.23 7.38
N ALA A 67 20.09 19.44 6.18
CA ALA A 67 20.22 20.76 5.59
C ALA A 67 18.87 21.39 5.25
N ALA A 68 17.93 20.61 4.70
CA ALA A 68 16.57 21.05 4.44
C ALA A 68 15.85 21.45 5.74
N GLU A 69 15.90 20.59 6.77
CA GLU A 69 15.32 20.86 8.09
C GLU A 69 15.91 22.14 8.72
N LYS A 70 17.24 22.28 8.72
CA LYS A 70 17.92 23.46 9.26
C LYS A 70 17.53 24.75 8.52
N ALA A 71 17.27 24.66 7.22
CA ALA A 71 16.84 25.79 6.40
C ALA A 71 15.32 26.05 6.46
N GLY A 72 14.54 25.24 7.19
CA GLY A 72 13.08 25.32 7.19
C GLY A 72 12.46 24.99 5.83
N LYS A 73 13.17 24.22 5.01
CA LYS A 73 12.77 23.80 3.66
C LYS A 73 12.31 22.36 3.66
N ARG A 74 11.40 22.02 2.75
CA ARG A 74 11.16 20.63 2.36
C ARG A 74 12.36 20.08 1.59
N LEU A 75 12.55 18.76 1.59
CA LEU A 75 13.67 18.14 0.87
C LEU A 75 13.64 18.42 -0.65
N ASP A 76 12.45 18.51 -1.24
CA ASP A 76 12.23 18.87 -2.65
C ASP A 76 12.50 20.34 -2.99
N GLN A 77 12.73 21.18 -1.96
CA GLN A 77 13.04 22.61 -2.11
C GLN A 77 14.54 22.91 -2.02
N LEU A 78 15.39 21.89 -1.83
CA LEU A 78 16.84 22.06 -2.00
C LEU A 78 17.15 22.28 -3.48
N THR A 79 17.95 23.30 -3.75
CA THR A 79 18.44 23.61 -5.09
C THR A 79 19.54 22.64 -5.49
N LEU A 80 19.79 22.51 -6.79
CA LEU A 80 20.89 21.69 -7.30
C LEU A 80 22.26 22.11 -6.71
N PRO A 81 22.61 23.41 -6.61
CA PRO A 81 23.85 23.82 -5.94
C PRO A 81 23.92 23.40 -4.47
N GLU A 82 22.82 23.47 -3.72
CA GLU A 82 22.77 23.00 -2.33
C GLU A 82 23.01 21.48 -2.25
N LEU A 83 22.42 20.69 -3.15
CA LEU A 83 22.69 19.26 -3.24
C LEU A 83 24.14 18.96 -3.65
N GLN A 84 24.67 19.69 -4.64
CA GLN A 84 26.04 19.51 -5.12
C GLN A 84 27.10 19.88 -4.08
N ALA A 85 26.80 20.86 -3.21
CA ALA A 85 27.64 21.18 -2.06
C ALA A 85 27.76 20.00 -1.07
N ILE A 86 26.77 19.11 -1.04
CA ILE A 86 26.79 17.89 -0.23
C ILE A 86 27.49 16.75 -0.97
N HIS A 87 27.16 16.56 -2.25
CA HIS A 87 27.81 15.55 -3.07
C HIS A 87 27.82 15.92 -4.55
N CYS A 88 29.01 15.96 -5.17
CA CYS A 88 29.19 16.43 -6.56
C CYS A 88 28.48 15.59 -7.63
N ARG A 89 28.05 14.37 -7.31
CA ARG A 89 27.32 13.47 -8.23
C ARG A 89 25.82 13.80 -8.38
N PHE A 90 25.30 14.78 -7.66
CA PHE A 90 23.94 15.28 -7.92
C PHE A 90 23.90 16.10 -9.21
N GLU A 91 22.93 15.78 -10.07
CA GLU A 91 22.64 16.48 -11.31
C GLU A 91 21.18 16.95 -11.31
N ALA A 92 20.78 17.74 -12.31
CA ALA A 92 19.46 18.36 -12.36
C ALA A 92 18.29 17.36 -12.34
N ASP A 93 18.50 16.14 -12.83
CA ASP A 93 17.50 15.08 -12.83
C ASP A 93 17.20 14.52 -11.42
N ALA A 94 18.06 14.78 -10.43
CA ALA A 94 17.78 14.43 -9.02
C ALA A 94 16.54 15.16 -8.50
N LEU A 95 16.28 16.39 -8.95
CA LEU A 95 15.11 17.17 -8.54
C LEU A 95 13.80 16.57 -9.08
N ALA A 96 13.86 15.82 -10.17
CA ALA A 96 12.70 15.14 -10.74
C ALA A 96 12.31 13.86 -9.98
N LEU A 97 13.08 13.46 -8.95
CA LEU A 97 12.79 12.28 -8.13
C LEU A 97 11.64 12.53 -7.16
N PHE A 98 11.38 13.78 -6.78
CA PHE A 98 10.38 14.17 -5.76
C PHE A 98 8.91 14.09 -6.22
N ASP A 99 8.64 13.35 -7.30
CA ASP A 99 7.30 13.04 -7.80
C ASP A 99 6.88 11.65 -7.27
N PRO A 100 5.91 11.57 -6.32
CA PRO A 100 5.46 10.31 -5.75
C PRO A 100 4.88 9.34 -6.79
N ALA A 101 4.24 9.85 -7.83
CA ALA A 101 3.66 9.00 -8.87
C ALA A 101 4.76 8.35 -9.72
N ARG A 102 5.81 9.11 -10.05
CA ARG A 102 7.01 8.55 -10.71
C ARG A 102 7.74 7.57 -9.82
N ALA A 103 7.90 7.88 -8.53
CA ALA A 103 8.53 6.98 -7.57
C ALA A 103 7.80 5.63 -7.49
N LEU A 104 6.47 5.66 -7.35
CA LEU A 104 5.65 4.45 -7.34
C LEU A 104 5.76 3.68 -8.67
N ALA A 105 5.77 4.38 -9.81
CA ALA A 105 5.90 3.76 -11.12
C ALA A 105 7.24 3.04 -11.35
N ARG A 106 8.30 3.40 -10.61
CA ARG A 106 9.60 2.70 -10.64
C ARG A 106 9.64 1.43 -9.80
N ARG A 107 8.69 1.21 -8.88
CA ARG A 107 8.68 0.05 -7.98
C ARG A 107 8.18 -1.24 -8.66
N GLU A 108 8.82 -1.59 -9.76
CA GLU A 108 8.42 -2.64 -10.71
C GLU A 108 9.17 -3.98 -10.53
N LEU A 109 9.99 -4.10 -9.47
CA LEU A 109 10.55 -5.38 -9.05
C LEU A 109 9.43 -6.38 -8.74
N VAL A 110 9.69 -7.67 -8.91
CA VAL A 110 8.70 -8.73 -8.66
C VAL A 110 8.16 -8.62 -7.23
N GLY A 111 6.84 -8.47 -7.11
CA GLY A 111 6.17 -8.29 -5.82
C GLY A 111 6.14 -6.85 -5.29
N GLY A 112 6.71 -5.90 -6.02
CA GLY A 112 6.65 -4.47 -5.69
C GLY A 112 5.24 -3.86 -5.86
N PRO A 113 5.03 -2.64 -5.32
CA PRO A 113 3.76 -1.93 -5.41
C PRO A 113 3.54 -1.19 -6.74
N GLY A 114 4.44 -1.31 -7.71
CA GLY A 114 4.34 -0.63 -9.00
C GLY A 114 3.05 -0.99 -9.77
N PRO A 115 2.51 -0.09 -10.61
CA PRO A 115 1.25 -0.30 -11.29
C PRO A 115 1.18 -1.59 -12.11
N ARG A 116 2.28 -1.99 -12.78
CA ARG A 116 2.29 -3.23 -13.57
C ARG A 116 2.39 -4.45 -12.65
N GLN A 117 3.15 -4.40 -11.56
CA GLN A 117 3.16 -5.46 -10.54
C GLN A 117 1.78 -5.68 -9.90
N VAL A 118 1.09 -4.59 -9.50
CA VAL A 118 -0.27 -4.67 -8.93
C VAL A 118 -1.24 -5.27 -9.95
N ARG A 119 -1.18 -4.86 -11.22
CA ARG A 119 -2.00 -5.47 -12.29
C ARG A 119 -1.74 -6.96 -12.45
N GLN A 120 -0.48 -7.39 -12.38
CA GLN A 120 -0.11 -8.81 -12.44
C GLN A 120 -0.68 -9.59 -11.24
N GLN A 121 -0.56 -9.07 -10.02
CA GLN A 121 -1.12 -9.72 -8.84
C GLN A 121 -2.65 -9.81 -8.90
N LEU A 122 -3.33 -8.74 -9.35
CA LEU A 122 -4.78 -8.77 -9.56
C LEU A 122 -5.19 -9.85 -10.58
N ALA A 123 -4.47 -9.98 -11.69
CA ALA A 123 -4.73 -11.00 -12.70
C ALA A 123 -4.51 -12.42 -12.14
N ARG A 124 -3.42 -12.63 -11.40
CA ARG A 124 -3.11 -13.90 -10.71
C ARG A 124 -4.23 -14.30 -9.77
N TRP A 125 -4.63 -13.43 -8.86
CA TRP A 125 -5.66 -13.73 -7.86
C TRP A 125 -7.04 -13.93 -8.47
N ARG A 126 -7.41 -13.15 -9.49
CA ARG A 126 -8.64 -13.38 -10.26
C ARG A 126 -8.67 -14.75 -10.92
N ARG A 127 -7.52 -15.28 -11.37
CA ARG A 127 -7.44 -16.64 -11.93
C ARG A 127 -7.56 -17.70 -10.84
N ALA A 128 -6.78 -17.56 -9.76
CA ALA A 128 -6.78 -18.51 -8.65
C ALA A 128 -8.16 -18.64 -7.98
N LEU A 129 -8.83 -17.52 -7.69
CA LEU A 129 -10.14 -17.52 -7.05
C LEU A 129 -11.26 -18.07 -7.94
N ARG A 130 -11.14 -17.93 -9.27
CA ARG A 130 -12.08 -18.56 -10.21
C ARG A 130 -11.89 -20.07 -10.29
N ALA A 131 -10.65 -20.55 -10.29
CA ALA A 131 -10.35 -21.98 -10.28
C ALA A 131 -10.77 -22.66 -8.97
N ALA A 132 -10.70 -21.94 -7.85
CA ALA A 132 -11.08 -22.42 -6.52
C ALA A 132 -12.59 -22.27 -6.22
N ALA A 133 -13.38 -21.65 -7.11
CA ALA A 133 -14.81 -21.48 -6.88
C ALA A 133 -15.50 -22.87 -6.84
N PRO A 134 -16.18 -23.24 -5.73
CA PRO A 134 -16.85 -24.52 -5.65
C PRO A 134 -17.95 -24.59 -6.71
N THR A 135 -18.01 -25.69 -7.45
CA THR A 135 -19.17 -26.05 -8.29
C THR A 135 -20.40 -25.93 -7.41
N ARG A 136 -21.26 -24.95 -7.72
CA ARG A 136 -22.41 -24.57 -6.90
C ARG A 136 -23.33 -25.78 -6.73
N ARG A 137 -23.14 -26.59 -5.67
CA ARG A 137 -24.11 -27.61 -5.28
C ARG A 137 -25.35 -26.82 -4.88
N ARG A 138 -26.40 -26.89 -5.71
CA ARG A 138 -27.72 -26.33 -5.40
C ARG A 138 -28.15 -26.90 -4.06
N SER A 139 -28.05 -26.12 -2.99
CA SER A 139 -28.72 -26.46 -1.73
C SER A 139 -30.21 -26.25 -1.94
N SER A 140 -30.97 -27.34 -1.87
CA SER A 140 -32.43 -27.33 -1.81
C SER A 140 -32.89 -26.35 -0.70
N PRO A 141 -33.99 -25.61 -0.87
CA PRO A 141 -34.45 -24.68 0.15
C PRO A 141 -34.76 -25.46 1.43
N ALA A 142 -34.03 -25.17 2.50
CA ALA A 142 -34.32 -25.72 3.81
C ALA A 142 -35.71 -25.25 4.24
N SER A 143 -36.63 -26.19 4.46
CA SER A 143 -37.98 -25.90 4.93
C SER A 143 -37.90 -25.26 6.32
N ILE A 144 -38.37 -24.03 6.46
CA ILE A 144 -38.60 -23.40 7.75
C ILE A 144 -39.74 -24.16 8.42
N ARG A 145 -39.45 -24.90 9.50
CA ARG A 145 -40.48 -25.51 10.36
C ARG A 145 -41.08 -24.42 11.26
N PRO A 146 -42.41 -24.30 11.38
CA PRO A 146 -43.00 -23.28 12.24
C PRO A 146 -42.76 -23.62 13.73
N ALA A 147 -42.57 -22.56 14.52
CA ALA A 147 -42.45 -22.64 15.97
C ALA A 147 -43.73 -23.26 16.58
N LYS A 148 -43.56 -24.25 17.45
CA LYS A 148 -44.68 -24.79 18.25
C LYS A 148 -45.19 -23.68 19.18
N GLY A 149 -46.42 -23.23 18.96
CA GLY A 149 -47.16 -22.43 19.93
C GLY A 149 -47.42 -23.26 21.18
N GLY A 150 -46.98 -22.76 22.34
CA GLY A 150 -47.36 -23.28 23.65
C GLY A 150 -48.77 -22.81 23.97
N ALA A 151 -49.68 -23.76 24.16
CA ALA A 151 -51.04 -23.53 24.62
C ALA A 151 -51.05 -22.96 26.04
N ALA A 152 -51.74 -21.84 26.23
CA ALA A 152 -52.24 -21.43 27.52
C ALA A 152 -53.49 -22.28 27.85
N ALA A 153 -53.46 -23.00 28.97
CA ALA A 153 -54.63 -23.58 29.60
C ALA A 153 -54.64 -23.09 31.05
N GLY A 154 -55.76 -22.50 31.47
CA GLY A 154 -55.91 -21.79 32.73
C GLY A 154 -56.34 -22.67 33.90
N ALA A 155 -56.36 -22.02 35.07
CA ALA A 155 -57.32 -22.16 36.16
C ALA A 155 -57.35 -20.80 36.88
#